data_AF-A0A162GL17-F1
#
_entry.id   AF-A0A162GL17-F1
#
_cell.length_a   1.000
_cell.length_b   1.000
_cell.length_c   1.000
_cell.angle_alpha   90.00
_cell.angle_beta   90.00
_cell.angle_gamma   90.00
#
_symmetry.space_group_name_H-M   'P 1'
#
loop_
_entity.id
_entity.type
_entity.pdbx_description
1 polymer ?
#
loop_
_entity_poly.entity_id
_entity_poly.type
_entity_poly.pdbx_seq_one_letter_code
_entity_poly.pdbx_strand_id
1 'polypeptide(L)'
;MKTFILLTFFIPAVSFAQNILLQAPAGSKINYERFLAKHPEAQSMVQFEQKTIQSNPSQENQLFALSDTFSDRLEFVISSLKEIQKQAPLTLSSLRFVRDLSEKALTKDISSQDKKELLHAYCKAVTLLNEGPSHFVCREEYVALEKLAKKFPYHETLLIESMSFPLKEKSMASLSPQTPYHWTLVSNSQTTVRFYGTYEQLLNQHFITENWIDGDCDNFSHRIEDMNVLHRGTVFFDESCTPRLFKDESKKSWVMEKKTWLYVAGAVVLGGIVYSLKDKDIIVNTSLK
;
A
#
# COMPACT_ATOMS: atom_id res chain seq x y z
N MET A 1 8.07 13.85 -48.83
CA MET A 1 8.33 13.37 -47.45
C MET A 1 7.25 12.37 -47.09
N LYS A 2 7.59 11.13 -46.74
CA LYS A 2 6.63 10.09 -46.35
C LYS A 2 6.55 10.05 -44.82
N THR A 3 5.42 10.47 -44.26
CA THR A 3 5.17 10.43 -42.82
C THR A 3 4.75 9.01 -42.44
N PHE A 4 5.62 8.29 -41.75
CA PHE A 4 5.26 7.04 -41.10
C PHE A 4 4.56 7.37 -39.78
N ILE A 5 3.28 7.05 -39.67
CA ILE A 5 2.54 7.13 -38.40
C ILE A 5 2.72 5.78 -37.71
N LEU A 6 3.58 5.75 -36.70
CA LEU A 6 3.75 4.60 -35.81
C LEU A 6 2.58 4.60 -34.82
N LEU A 7 1.60 3.73 -35.03
CA LEU A 7 0.51 3.48 -34.07
C LEU A 7 1.05 2.58 -32.94
N THR A 8 1.58 3.19 -31.89
CA THR A 8 1.86 2.50 -30.63
C THR A 8 0.53 2.23 -29.92
N PHE A 9 0.09 0.97 -29.95
CA PHE A 9 -0.97 0.50 -29.06
C PHE A 9 -0.43 0.54 -27.62
N PHE A 10 -0.76 1.61 -26.89
CA PHE A 10 -0.76 1.58 -25.44
C PHE A 10 -1.78 0.54 -25.01
N ILE A 11 -1.33 -0.67 -24.71
CA ILE A 11 -2.12 -1.59 -23.91
C ILE A 11 -2.14 -0.94 -22.51
N PRO A 12 -3.25 -0.37 -22.03
CA PRO A 12 -3.31 0.05 -20.64
C PRO A 12 -2.98 -1.19 -19.82
N ALA A 13 -1.95 -1.12 -18.98
CA ALA A 13 -1.62 -2.18 -18.06
C ALA A 13 -2.90 -2.54 -17.33
N VAL A 14 -3.47 -3.70 -17.67
CA VAL A 14 -4.65 -4.21 -16.98
C VAL A 14 -4.14 -4.51 -15.59
N SER A 15 -4.41 -3.59 -14.67
CA SER A 15 -4.23 -3.79 -13.24
C SER A 15 -4.97 -5.07 -12.92
N PHE A 16 -4.22 -6.17 -12.82
CA PHE A 16 -4.79 -7.44 -12.44
C PHE A 16 -5.36 -7.25 -11.05
N ALA A 17 -6.66 -7.48 -10.99
CA ALA A 17 -7.38 -7.81 -9.80
C ALA A 17 -6.63 -8.80 -8.92
N GLN A 18 -5.88 -8.32 -7.92
CA GLN A 18 -5.36 -9.22 -6.89
C GLN A 18 -6.52 -9.54 -5.96
N ASN A 19 -6.82 -10.84 -5.83
CA ASN A 19 -7.88 -11.33 -4.95
C ASN A 19 -7.35 -11.41 -3.53
N ILE A 20 -7.98 -10.71 -2.59
CA ILE A 20 -7.52 -10.68 -1.20
C ILE A 20 -8.10 -11.89 -0.49
N LEU A 21 -7.25 -12.76 0.05
CA LEU A 21 -7.67 -13.96 0.77
C LEU A 21 -7.58 -13.72 2.27
N LEU A 22 -8.72 -13.77 2.96
CA LEU A 22 -8.81 -13.69 4.42
C LEU A 22 -8.77 -15.10 5.00
N GLN A 23 -8.09 -15.25 6.14
CA GLN A 23 -8.10 -16.50 6.88
C GLN A 23 -9.30 -16.49 7.84
N ALA A 24 -10.18 -17.48 7.74
CA ALA A 24 -11.22 -17.66 8.75
C ALA A 24 -10.60 -18.00 10.12
N PRO A 25 -11.21 -17.60 11.24
CA PRO A 25 -10.65 -17.84 12.59
C PRO A 25 -10.37 -19.30 12.91
N ALA A 26 -11.22 -20.21 12.41
CA ALA A 26 -11.06 -21.65 12.59
C ALA A 26 -10.09 -22.31 11.57
N GLY A 27 -9.64 -21.56 10.56
CA GLY A 27 -8.83 -22.08 9.47
C GLY A 27 -7.38 -22.36 9.89
N SER A 28 -6.82 -23.47 9.40
CA SER A 28 -5.41 -23.81 9.66
C SER A 28 -4.46 -22.84 8.96
N LYS A 29 -3.61 -22.15 9.74
CA LYS A 29 -2.58 -21.23 9.22
C LYS A 29 -1.65 -21.91 8.22
N ILE A 30 -1.23 -23.15 8.49
CA ILE A 30 -0.33 -23.91 7.60
C ILE A 30 -1.01 -24.19 6.26
N ASN A 31 -2.29 -24.54 6.27
CA ASN A 31 -3.03 -24.81 5.04
C ASN A 31 -3.31 -23.52 4.27
N TYR A 32 -3.62 -22.42 4.97
CA TYR A 32 -3.79 -21.09 4.40
C TYR A 32 -2.53 -20.61 3.68
N GLU A 33 -1.36 -20.69 4.32
CA GLU A 33 -0.08 -20.31 3.72
C GLU A 33 0.26 -21.20 2.50
N ARG A 34 0.00 -22.52 2.61
CA ARG A 34 0.17 -23.45 1.48
C ARG A 34 -0.76 -23.12 0.33
N PHE A 35 -1.99 -22.71 0.62
CA PHE A 35 -2.97 -22.31 -0.39
C PHE A 35 -2.48 -21.07 -1.13
N LEU A 36 -2.08 -20.01 -0.42
CA LEU A 36 -1.50 -18.81 -1.03
C LEU A 36 -0.29 -19.10 -1.91
N ALA A 37 0.59 -20.00 -1.48
CA ALA A 37 1.77 -20.39 -2.27
C ALA A 37 1.42 -21.09 -3.59
N LYS A 38 0.26 -21.77 -3.66
CA LYS A 38 -0.24 -22.44 -4.87
C LYS A 38 -1.05 -21.51 -5.79
N HIS A 39 -1.50 -20.36 -5.26
CA HIS A 39 -2.43 -19.44 -5.91
C HIS A 39 -1.84 -18.02 -5.97
N PRO A 40 -0.86 -17.75 -6.86
CA PRO A 40 -0.17 -16.46 -6.93
C PRO A 40 -1.06 -15.27 -7.32
N GLU A 41 -2.24 -15.53 -7.88
CA GLU A 41 -3.29 -14.55 -8.13
C GLU A 41 -3.99 -14.04 -6.85
N ALA A 42 -3.87 -14.78 -5.75
CA ALA A 42 -4.37 -14.41 -4.44
C ALA A 42 -3.29 -13.73 -3.60
N GLN A 43 -3.69 -12.72 -2.83
CA GLN A 43 -2.84 -11.95 -1.94
C GLN A 43 -3.40 -12.04 -0.52
N SER A 44 -2.54 -12.18 0.49
CA SER A 44 -3.00 -12.18 1.88
C SER A 44 -3.42 -10.78 2.34
N MET A 45 -4.24 -10.68 3.38
CA MET A 45 -4.61 -9.39 3.97
C MET A 45 -3.38 -8.65 4.51
N VAL A 46 -2.43 -9.38 5.11
CA VAL A 46 -1.14 -8.82 5.54
C VAL A 46 -0.39 -8.16 4.37
N GLN A 47 -0.29 -8.85 3.23
CA GLN A 47 0.37 -8.31 2.05
C GLN A 47 -0.38 -7.12 1.46
N PHE A 48 -1.72 -7.15 1.49
CA PHE A 48 -2.55 -6.05 1.00
C PHE A 48 -2.31 -4.78 1.81
N GLU A 49 -2.38 -4.86 3.13
CA GLU A 49 -2.14 -3.72 4.04
C GLU A 49 -0.70 -3.19 3.91
N GLN A 50 0.30 -4.07 3.83
CA GLN A 50 1.69 -3.70 3.57
C GLN A 50 1.83 -2.86 2.29
N LYS A 51 1.22 -3.32 1.19
CA LYS A 51 1.29 -2.64 -0.10
C LYS A 51 0.56 -1.30 -0.08
N THR A 52 -0.62 -1.26 0.55
CA THR A 52 -1.43 -0.04 0.68
C THR A 52 -0.69 1.03 1.47
N ILE A 53 -0.06 0.67 2.59
CA ILE A 53 0.71 1.60 3.43
C ILE A 53 2.00 2.07 2.73
N GLN A 54 2.58 1.24 1.85
CA GLN A 54 3.78 1.61 1.09
C GLN A 54 3.53 2.68 0.01
N SER A 55 2.28 2.96 -0.36
CA SER A 55 1.95 3.98 -1.35
C SER A 55 0.95 4.99 -0.81
N ASN A 56 1.34 6.26 -0.71
CA ASN A 56 0.42 7.35 -0.41
C ASN A 56 0.76 8.60 -1.25
N PRO A 57 0.37 8.62 -2.53
CA PRO A 57 0.73 9.71 -3.44
C PRO A 57 0.24 11.08 -2.97
N SER A 58 -0.92 11.13 -2.30
CA SER A 58 -1.47 12.38 -1.76
C SER A 58 -0.58 12.95 -0.66
N GLN A 59 -0.17 12.11 0.30
CA GLN A 59 0.75 12.52 1.36
C GLN A 59 2.13 12.88 0.79
N GLU A 60 2.66 12.08 -0.14
CA GLU A 60 3.96 12.33 -0.77
C GLU A 60 3.99 13.67 -1.51
N ASN A 61 2.94 13.99 -2.27
CA ASN A 61 2.83 15.29 -2.96
C ASN A 61 2.83 16.47 -1.98
N GLN A 62 2.08 16.37 -0.87
CA GLN A 62 2.07 17.41 0.18
C GLN A 62 3.44 17.55 0.84
N LEU A 63 4.08 16.42 1.12
CA LEU A 63 5.37 16.39 1.80
C LEU A 63 6.48 16.97 0.91
N PHE A 64 6.55 16.57 -0.36
CA PHE A 64 7.59 17.03 -1.28
C PHE A 64 7.45 18.52 -1.64
N ALA A 65 6.23 19.04 -1.67
CA ALA A 65 5.98 20.47 -1.84
C ALA A 65 6.55 21.34 -0.70
N LEU A 66 6.86 20.76 0.47
CA LEU A 66 7.55 21.50 1.54
C LEU A 66 8.96 21.95 1.14
N SER A 67 9.59 21.28 0.18
CA SER A 67 10.93 21.67 -0.31
C SER A 67 10.91 23.03 -1.02
N ASP A 68 9.82 23.37 -1.71
CA ASP A 68 9.67 24.63 -2.44
C ASP A 68 9.60 25.85 -1.50
N THR A 69 9.08 25.66 -0.28
CA THR A 69 8.89 26.73 0.71
C THR A 69 9.96 26.74 1.81
N PHE A 70 10.93 25.82 1.74
CA PHE A 70 11.91 25.56 2.79
C PHE A 70 12.83 26.72 3.11
N SER A 71 13.22 27.51 2.11
CA SER A 71 14.12 28.65 2.31
C SER A 71 13.41 29.84 2.94
N ASP A 72 12.14 30.04 2.59
CA ASP A 72 11.44 31.29 2.86
C ASP A 72 10.54 31.23 4.11
N ARG A 73 10.05 30.03 4.48
CA ARG A 73 9.07 29.86 5.57
C ARG A 73 9.32 28.59 6.38
N LEU A 74 10.43 28.54 7.10
CA LEU A 74 10.81 27.34 7.85
C LEU A 74 9.78 26.95 8.93
N GLU A 75 9.20 27.90 9.65
CA GLU A 75 8.15 27.65 10.64
C GLU A 75 6.90 26.98 10.01
N PHE A 76 6.53 27.40 8.80
CA PHE A 76 5.45 26.78 8.04
C PHE A 76 5.79 25.33 7.64
N VAL A 77 7.04 25.09 7.25
CA VAL A 77 7.50 23.74 6.91
C VAL A 77 7.45 22.81 8.12
N ILE A 78 7.90 23.27 9.29
CA ILE A 78 7.91 22.46 10.53
C ILE A 78 6.48 22.13 10.97
N SER A 79 5.59 23.12 10.98
CA SER A 79 4.18 22.91 11.34
C SER A 79 3.48 21.98 10.35
N SER A 80 3.68 22.16 9.05
CA SER A 80 3.10 21.31 8.01
C SER A 80 3.64 19.88 8.07
N LEU A 81 4.95 19.71 8.27
CA LEU A 81 5.58 18.40 8.44
C LEU A 81 4.96 17.64 9.62
N LYS A 82 4.73 18.31 10.75
CA LYS A 82 4.12 17.71 11.94
C LYS A 82 2.69 17.24 11.68
N GLU A 83 1.90 18.03 10.96
CA GLU A 83 0.52 17.65 10.63
C GLU A 83 0.47 16.51 9.60
N ILE A 84 1.29 16.57 8.55
CA ILE A 84 1.39 15.49 7.54
C ILE A 84 1.79 14.17 8.20
N GLN A 85 2.73 14.18 9.14
CA GLN A 85 3.16 12.99 9.87
C GLN A 85 2.07 12.41 10.77
N LYS A 86 1.13 13.20 11.28
CA LYS A 86 0.01 12.70 12.11
C LYS A 86 -1.10 12.07 11.28
N GLN A 87 -1.28 12.49 10.04
CA GLN A 87 -2.41 12.10 9.21
C GLN A 87 -2.31 10.66 8.69
N ALA A 88 -1.12 10.22 8.29
CA ALA A 88 -0.92 8.90 7.71
C ALA A 88 0.51 8.37 7.93
N PRO A 89 0.72 7.05 7.86
CA PRO A 89 2.05 6.45 7.91
C PRO A 89 2.96 6.97 6.80
N LEU A 90 4.22 7.27 7.12
CA LEU A 90 5.21 7.67 6.12
C LEU A 90 5.65 6.46 5.27
N THR A 91 5.62 6.62 3.95
CA THR A 91 6.23 5.67 3.00
C THR A 91 7.76 5.69 3.10
N LEU A 92 8.44 4.73 2.46
CA LEU A 92 9.90 4.71 2.37
C LEU A 92 10.47 6.00 1.75
N SER A 93 9.83 6.49 0.68
CA SER A 93 10.21 7.74 0.02
C SER A 93 9.99 8.94 0.94
N SER A 94 8.85 8.97 1.63
CA SER A 94 8.54 10.01 2.62
C SER A 94 9.54 10.01 3.77
N LEU A 95 9.93 8.86 4.31
CA LEU A 95 10.94 8.76 5.37
C LEU A 95 12.29 9.34 4.93
N ARG A 96 12.78 8.97 3.73
CA ARG A 96 14.03 9.50 3.20
C ARG A 96 13.97 11.02 3.01
N PHE A 97 12.86 11.52 2.46
CA PHE A 97 12.66 12.95 2.30
C PHE A 97 12.62 13.69 3.65
N VAL A 98 11.90 13.15 4.65
CA VAL A 98 11.84 13.73 6.00
C VAL A 98 13.23 13.77 6.65
N ARG A 99 14.03 12.71 6.49
CA ARG A 99 15.43 12.70 6.94
C ARG A 99 16.19 13.87 6.33
N ASP A 100 16.23 13.96 5.01
CA ASP A 100 17.04 14.93 4.29
C ASP A 100 16.57 16.38 4.55
N LEU A 101 15.25 16.61 4.58
CA LEU A 101 14.65 17.91 4.89
C LEU A 101 14.99 18.36 6.32
N SER A 102 14.84 17.44 7.28
CA SER A 102 15.06 17.73 8.70
C SER A 102 16.54 17.94 8.99
N GLU A 103 17.41 17.17 8.34
CA GLU A 103 18.86 17.33 8.42
C GLU A 103 19.29 18.73 7.96
N LYS A 104 18.81 19.16 6.78
CA LYS A 104 19.07 20.50 6.24
C LYS A 104 18.49 21.62 7.12
N ALA A 105 17.39 21.35 7.82
CA ALA A 105 16.75 22.31 8.72
C ALA A 105 17.55 22.48 10.02
N LEU A 106 18.06 21.38 10.57
CA LEU A 106 18.79 21.34 11.84
C LEU A 106 20.14 22.07 11.79
N THR A 107 20.70 22.31 10.59
CA THR A 107 21.91 23.12 10.40
C THR A 107 21.65 24.64 10.41
N LYS A 108 20.38 25.07 10.36
CA LYS A 108 20.02 26.49 10.42
C LYS A 108 19.90 26.97 11.87
N ASP A 109 19.99 28.28 12.05
CA ASP A 109 19.68 28.90 13.34
C ASP A 109 18.16 28.97 13.51
N ILE A 110 17.62 28.21 14.45
CA ILE A 110 16.19 28.03 14.70
C ILE A 110 15.91 27.96 16.20
N SER A 111 14.65 28.16 16.57
CA SER A 111 14.23 28.09 17.97
C SER A 111 14.52 26.69 18.57
N SER A 112 14.79 26.64 19.88
CA SER A 112 15.04 25.37 20.58
C SER A 112 13.87 24.38 20.47
N GLN A 113 12.64 24.89 20.41
CA GLN A 113 11.44 24.07 20.27
C GLN A 113 11.37 23.44 18.87
N ASP A 114 11.61 24.23 17.83
CA ASP A 114 11.63 23.78 16.43
C ASP A 114 12.76 22.79 16.19
N LYS A 115 13.93 23.04 16.78
CA LYS A 115 15.06 22.12 16.75
C LYS A 115 14.72 20.76 17.34
N LYS A 116 13.95 20.73 18.44
CA LYS A 116 13.52 19.48 19.06
C LYS A 116 12.55 18.70 18.17
N GLU A 117 11.57 19.37 17.57
CA GLU A 117 10.59 18.73 16.68
C GLU A 117 11.27 18.17 15.41
N LEU A 118 12.16 18.94 14.80
CA LEU A 118 12.95 18.50 13.65
C LEU A 118 13.91 17.36 14.01
N LEU A 119 14.51 17.38 15.21
CA LEU A 119 15.33 16.27 15.68
C LEU A 119 14.50 15.00 15.86
N HIS A 120 13.26 15.10 16.37
CA HIS A 120 12.36 13.94 16.45
C HIS A 120 12.01 13.37 15.07
N ALA A 121 11.73 14.24 14.09
CA ALA A 121 11.44 13.85 12.71
C ALA A 121 12.65 13.22 12.02
N TYR A 122 13.84 13.81 12.20
CA TYR A 122 15.10 13.26 11.72
C TYR A 122 15.37 11.88 12.32
N CYS A 123 15.30 11.77 13.66
CA CYS A 123 15.56 10.52 14.35
C CYS A 123 14.54 9.44 14.03
N LYS A 124 13.24 9.78 13.83
CA LYS A 124 12.24 8.84 13.30
C LYS A 124 12.73 8.17 12.02
N ALA A 125 13.17 8.98 11.07
CA ALA A 125 13.53 8.51 9.74
C ALA A 125 14.84 7.72 9.77
N VAL A 126 15.85 8.21 10.50
CA VAL A 126 17.15 7.51 10.62
C VAL A 126 17.00 6.14 11.27
N THR A 127 16.28 6.03 12.40
CA THR A 127 16.12 4.75 13.10
C THR A 127 15.38 3.71 12.28
N LEU A 128 14.36 4.14 11.52
CA LEU A 128 13.56 3.24 10.68
C LEU A 128 14.27 2.84 9.38
N LEU A 129 14.97 3.78 8.73
CA LEU A 129 15.68 3.51 7.48
C LEU A 129 16.94 2.67 7.72
N ASN A 130 17.68 2.94 8.81
CA ASN A 130 18.99 2.36 9.09
C ASN A 130 19.96 2.46 7.89
N GLU A 131 19.89 3.60 7.17
CA GLU A 131 20.68 3.87 5.97
C GLU A 131 21.82 4.85 6.29
N GLY A 132 22.98 4.33 6.67
CA GLY A 132 24.21 5.11 6.83
C GLY A 132 24.37 5.79 8.20
N PRO A 133 25.48 6.53 8.38
CA PRO A 133 25.78 7.19 9.65
C PRO A 133 24.82 8.36 9.90
N SER A 134 24.35 8.49 11.14
CA SER A 134 23.57 9.63 11.58
C SER A 134 24.46 10.86 11.78
N HIS A 135 24.11 11.98 11.15
CA HIS A 135 24.82 13.26 11.32
C HIS A 135 24.48 13.95 12.65
N PHE A 136 23.27 13.70 13.18
CA PHE A 136 22.86 14.17 14.50
C PHE A 136 22.71 13.00 15.46
N VAL A 137 22.92 13.23 16.75
CA VAL A 137 22.80 12.18 17.77
C VAL A 137 21.32 11.85 17.99
N CYS A 138 20.92 10.63 17.67
CA CYS A 138 19.61 10.09 17.97
C CYS A 138 19.70 9.13 19.15
N ARG A 139 18.84 9.32 20.16
CA ARG A 139 18.69 8.34 21.24
C ARG A 139 17.86 7.19 20.68
N GLU A 140 18.48 6.03 20.54
CA GLU A 140 17.84 4.81 20.09
C GLU A 140 17.62 3.85 21.25
N GLU A 141 16.47 3.20 21.26
CA GLU A 141 16.16 2.11 22.17
C GLU A 141 15.73 0.89 21.37
N TYR A 142 16.35 -0.25 21.67
CA TYR A 142 15.95 -1.54 21.12
C TYR A 142 14.71 -2.02 21.84
N VAL A 143 13.56 -1.97 21.16
CA VAL A 143 12.31 -2.47 21.72
C VAL A 143 12.10 -3.92 21.29
N ALA A 144 11.99 -4.80 22.29
CA ALA A 144 11.60 -6.18 22.07
C ALA A 144 10.10 -6.22 21.71
N LEU A 145 9.80 -6.71 20.50
CA LEU A 145 8.41 -6.82 20.01
C LEU A 145 7.65 -7.99 20.64
N GLU A 146 8.32 -8.82 21.44
CA GLU A 146 7.71 -9.94 22.17
C GLU A 146 6.54 -9.48 23.06
N LYS A 147 6.66 -8.31 23.72
CA LYS A 147 5.56 -7.74 24.53
C LYS A 147 4.33 -7.43 23.69
N LEU A 148 4.52 -6.90 22.48
CA LEU A 148 3.44 -6.66 21.53
C LEU A 148 2.85 -7.99 21.02
N ALA A 149 3.70 -8.96 20.67
CA ALA A 149 3.23 -10.27 20.23
C ALA A 149 2.38 -10.98 21.31
N LYS A 150 2.74 -10.86 22.59
CA LYS A 150 1.93 -11.39 23.70
C LYS A 150 0.60 -10.67 23.86
N LYS A 151 0.58 -9.34 23.66
CA LYS A 151 -0.64 -8.53 23.75
C LYS A 151 -1.57 -8.72 22.55
N PHE A 152 -1.00 -9.02 21.38
CA PHE A 152 -1.70 -9.20 20.11
C PHE A 152 -1.32 -10.55 19.48
N PRO A 153 -1.74 -11.68 20.08
CA PRO A 153 -1.24 -13.02 19.74
C PRO A 153 -1.64 -13.50 18.34
N TYR A 154 -2.65 -12.88 17.73
CA TYR A 154 -3.15 -13.24 16.41
C TYR A 154 -2.61 -12.32 15.29
N HIS A 155 -1.90 -11.25 15.63
CA HIS A 155 -1.27 -10.35 14.67
C HIS A 155 0.11 -10.88 14.32
N GLU A 156 0.40 -10.94 13.03
CA GLU A 156 1.60 -11.60 12.50
C GLU A 156 2.69 -10.60 12.15
N THR A 157 2.26 -9.39 11.78
CA THR A 157 3.12 -8.34 11.27
C THR A 157 2.81 -7.02 11.96
N LEU A 158 3.86 -6.32 12.35
CA LEU A 158 3.83 -4.93 12.76
C LEU A 158 4.38 -4.09 11.62
N LEU A 159 3.67 -3.02 11.27
CA LEU A 159 4.18 -1.94 10.43
C LEU A 159 4.43 -0.72 11.31
N ILE A 160 5.65 -0.20 11.27
CA ILE A 160 6.00 1.08 11.91
C ILE A 160 6.26 2.06 10.77
N GLU A 161 5.39 3.06 10.64
CA GLU A 161 5.23 3.79 9.38
C GLU A 161 4.99 2.77 8.23
N SER A 162 5.78 2.79 7.15
CA SER A 162 5.73 1.74 6.12
C SER A 162 6.72 0.58 6.30
N MET A 163 7.49 0.54 7.40
CA MET A 163 8.51 -0.47 7.64
C MET A 163 7.92 -1.71 8.30
N SER A 164 8.18 -2.89 7.76
CA SER A 164 7.57 -4.15 8.21
C SER A 164 8.48 -4.96 9.12
N PHE A 165 7.92 -5.38 10.25
CA PHE A 165 8.55 -6.20 11.26
C PHE A 165 7.66 -7.42 11.54
N PRO A 166 8.18 -8.65 11.43
CA PRO A 166 7.41 -9.82 11.85
C PRO A 166 7.22 -9.78 13.38
N LEU A 167 6.03 -10.13 13.88
CA LEU A 167 5.77 -10.28 15.30
C LEU A 167 6.09 -11.72 15.73
N LYS A 168 7.35 -11.95 16.11
CA LYS A 168 7.87 -13.24 16.59
C LYS A 168 8.71 -13.00 17.84
N GLU A 169 8.94 -14.05 18.65
CA GLU A 169 9.62 -13.95 19.96
C GLU A 169 10.99 -13.25 19.94
N LYS A 170 11.71 -13.26 18.81
CA LYS A 170 13.04 -12.66 18.68
C LYS A 170 13.07 -11.35 17.89
N SER A 171 11.90 -10.82 17.52
CA SER A 171 11.84 -9.60 16.72
C SER A 171 12.11 -8.37 17.56
N MET A 172 12.97 -7.50 17.06
CA MET A 172 13.31 -6.22 17.68
C MET A 172 13.19 -5.11 16.64
N ALA A 173 12.85 -3.90 17.10
CA ALA A 173 12.94 -2.68 16.31
C ALA A 173 13.81 -1.66 17.06
N SER A 174 14.65 -0.92 16.33
CA SER A 174 15.35 0.24 16.89
C SER A 174 14.46 1.47 16.73
N LEU A 175 14.13 2.15 17.82
CA LEU A 175 13.23 3.30 17.80
C LEU A 175 13.75 4.43 18.70
N SER A 176 13.44 5.67 18.32
CA SER A 176 13.53 6.80 19.25
C SER A 176 12.36 6.77 20.24
N PRO A 177 12.59 6.69 21.57
CA PRO A 177 11.55 6.44 22.57
C PRO A 177 10.55 7.59 22.74
N GLN A 178 10.99 8.83 22.48
CA GLN A 178 10.16 10.03 22.62
C GLN A 178 9.44 10.42 21.33
N THR A 179 9.65 9.66 20.26
CA THR A 179 9.10 9.95 18.95
C THR A 179 7.78 9.18 18.76
N PRO A 180 6.69 9.84 18.33
CA PRO A 180 5.47 9.15 17.95
C PRO A 180 5.60 8.54 16.54
N TYR A 181 5.09 7.32 16.36
CA TYR A 181 5.04 6.61 15.08
C TYR A 181 3.61 6.21 14.75
N HIS A 182 3.35 5.95 13.47
CA HIS A 182 2.19 5.14 13.07
C HIS A 182 2.49 3.66 13.26
N TRP A 183 1.70 3.01 14.09
CA TRP A 183 1.76 1.58 14.37
C TRP A 183 0.56 0.93 13.72
N THR A 184 0.81 -0.04 12.85
CA THR A 184 -0.23 -0.86 12.25
C THR A 184 0.05 -2.33 12.51
N LEU A 185 -0.76 -2.97 13.37
CA LEU A 185 -0.69 -4.42 13.57
C LEU A 185 -1.66 -5.08 12.60
N VAL A 186 -1.16 -6.03 11.84
CA VAL A 186 -1.91 -6.70 10.78
C VAL A 186 -1.96 -8.21 11.01
N SER A 187 -3.13 -8.78 10.73
CA SER A 187 -3.41 -10.21 10.76
C SER A 187 -4.17 -10.63 9.51
N ASN A 188 -4.06 -11.90 9.13
CA ASN A 188 -4.89 -12.49 8.08
C ASN A 188 -6.30 -12.85 8.57
N SER A 189 -6.51 -12.94 9.90
CA SER A 189 -7.78 -13.38 10.51
C SER A 189 -8.45 -12.35 11.42
N GLN A 190 -7.70 -11.35 11.91
CA GLN A 190 -8.23 -10.31 12.80
C GLN A 190 -8.09 -8.89 12.26
N THR A 191 -9.01 -8.03 12.69
CA THR A 191 -9.04 -6.61 12.34
C THR A 191 -7.71 -5.91 12.58
N THR A 192 -7.37 -5.02 11.65
CA THR A 192 -6.14 -4.21 11.71
C THR A 192 -6.23 -3.23 12.87
N VAL A 193 -5.19 -3.18 13.72
CA VAL A 193 -5.06 -2.17 14.79
C VAL A 193 -4.18 -1.05 14.28
N ARG A 194 -4.69 0.18 14.25
CA ARG A 194 -3.93 1.40 13.89
C ARG A 194 -3.82 2.32 15.10
N PHE A 195 -2.62 2.84 15.35
CA PHE A 195 -2.36 3.74 16.46
C PHE A 195 -1.27 4.74 16.10
N TYR A 196 -1.43 6.00 16.52
CA TYR A 196 -0.39 7.02 16.40
C TYR A 196 0.07 7.47 17.80
N GLY A 197 1.35 7.27 18.11
CA GLY A 197 1.91 7.61 19.43
C GLY A 197 3.27 6.94 19.68
N THR A 198 3.76 7.03 20.91
CA THR A 198 5.01 6.36 21.31
C THR A 198 4.78 4.86 21.58
N TYR A 199 5.87 4.09 21.66
CA TYR A 199 5.80 2.66 21.97
C TYR A 199 5.15 2.39 23.33
N GLU A 200 5.51 3.18 24.35
CA GLU A 200 4.93 3.06 25.69
C GLU A 200 3.42 3.33 25.68
N GLN A 201 2.98 4.35 24.94
CA GLN A 201 1.56 4.64 24.80
C GLN A 201 0.82 3.47 24.12
N LEU A 202 1.37 2.89 23.05
CA LEU A 202 0.79 1.70 22.40
C LEU A 202 0.63 0.52 23.38
N LEU A 203 1.62 0.28 24.24
CA LEU A 203 1.57 -0.77 25.25
C LEU A 203 0.52 -0.53 26.34
N ASN A 204 0.23 0.73 26.66
CA ASN A 204 -0.74 1.09 27.70
C ASN A 204 -2.19 1.24 27.18
N GLN A 205 -2.41 1.32 25.87
CA GLN A 205 -3.75 1.42 25.29
C GLN A 205 -4.50 0.07 25.28
N HIS A 206 -5.82 0.08 25.47
CA HIS A 206 -6.64 -1.13 25.31
C HIS A 206 -7.30 -1.11 23.92
N PHE A 207 -7.02 -2.14 23.11
CA PHE A 207 -7.62 -2.32 21.79
C PHE A 207 -8.46 -3.59 21.80
N ILE A 208 -9.67 -3.49 21.27
CA ILE A 208 -10.52 -4.64 21.02
C ILE A 208 -10.24 -5.08 19.58
N THR A 209 -9.83 -6.32 19.41
CA THR A 209 -9.58 -6.93 18.10
C THR A 209 -10.69 -7.94 17.84
N GLU A 210 -11.22 -7.91 16.63
CA GLU A 210 -12.32 -8.77 16.22
C GLU A 210 -11.85 -9.63 15.04
N ASN A 211 -12.54 -10.74 14.80
CA ASN A 211 -12.29 -11.52 13.61
C ASN A 211 -12.75 -10.75 12.37
N TRP A 212 -11.97 -10.79 11.29
CA TRP A 212 -12.38 -10.24 10.00
C TRP A 212 -13.65 -10.90 9.48
N ILE A 213 -13.79 -12.20 9.75
CA ILE A 213 -14.89 -13.06 9.32
C ILE A 213 -15.61 -13.58 10.54
N ASP A 214 -16.94 -13.55 10.49
CA ASP A 214 -17.83 -14.15 11.47
C ASP A 214 -18.77 -15.14 10.76
N GLY A 215 -18.95 -16.32 11.33
CA GLY A 215 -19.66 -17.45 10.71
C GLY A 215 -18.76 -18.57 10.19
N ASP A 216 -19.30 -19.38 9.29
CA ASP A 216 -18.69 -20.61 8.77
C ASP A 216 -18.68 -20.66 7.24
N CYS A 217 -18.29 -21.82 6.69
CA CYS A 217 -18.21 -22.06 5.26
C CYS A 217 -19.50 -21.73 4.49
N ASP A 218 -20.63 -22.08 5.09
CA ASP A 218 -21.94 -22.04 4.44
C ASP A 218 -22.57 -20.66 4.59
N ASN A 219 -22.32 -19.99 5.71
CA ASN A 219 -22.84 -18.67 6.00
C ASN A 219 -21.83 -17.83 6.80
N PHE A 220 -21.23 -16.83 6.13
CA PHE A 220 -20.31 -15.89 6.76
C PHE A 220 -20.63 -14.44 6.43
N SER A 221 -20.19 -13.57 7.33
CA SER A 221 -20.13 -12.12 7.15
C SER A 221 -18.69 -11.63 7.31
N HIS A 222 -18.38 -10.47 6.73
CA HIS A 222 -17.04 -9.88 6.82
C HIS A 222 -17.11 -8.42 7.29
N ARG A 223 -16.06 -7.99 8.00
CA ARG A 223 -15.94 -6.63 8.56
C ARG A 223 -15.11 -5.66 7.71
N ILE A 224 -14.90 -5.97 6.43
CA ILE A 224 -14.20 -5.06 5.50
C ILE A 224 -15.15 -3.92 5.08
N GLU A 225 -14.86 -2.72 5.54
CA GLU A 225 -15.68 -1.51 5.31
C GLU A 225 -15.50 -0.88 3.92
N ASP A 226 -14.41 -1.19 3.20
CA ASP A 226 -14.08 -0.54 1.93
C ASP A 226 -14.71 -1.24 0.71
N MET A 227 -15.74 -0.59 0.14
CA MET A 227 -16.50 -1.03 -1.04
C MET A 227 -15.63 -1.29 -2.29
N ASN A 228 -14.44 -0.69 -2.40
CA ASN A 228 -13.54 -0.92 -3.54
C ASN A 228 -12.71 -2.22 -3.42
N VAL A 229 -12.47 -2.66 -2.18
CA VAL A 229 -11.78 -3.93 -1.84
C VAL A 229 -12.74 -5.12 -2.02
N LEU A 230 -14.03 -4.85 -1.84
CA LEU A 230 -15.17 -5.79 -1.82
C LEU A 230 -15.39 -6.59 -3.11
N HIS A 231 -14.89 -6.16 -4.27
CA HIS A 231 -15.05 -6.94 -5.50
C HIS A 231 -14.10 -8.14 -5.62
N ARG A 232 -13.21 -8.36 -4.64
CA ARG A 232 -12.10 -9.34 -4.74
C ARG A 232 -11.72 -10.05 -3.44
N GLY A 233 -12.42 -9.79 -2.34
CA GLY A 233 -12.21 -10.46 -1.06
C GLY A 233 -12.75 -11.89 -1.09
N THR A 234 -11.90 -12.89 -0.83
CA THR A 234 -12.28 -14.30 -0.67
C THR A 234 -11.89 -14.78 0.71
N VAL A 235 -12.61 -15.75 1.26
CA VAL A 235 -12.32 -16.31 2.59
C VAL A 235 -11.83 -17.74 2.44
N PHE A 236 -10.77 -18.06 3.19
CA PHE A 236 -10.26 -19.41 3.35
C PHE A 236 -10.69 -19.97 4.70
N PHE A 237 -11.60 -20.94 4.70
CA PHE A 237 -11.91 -21.75 5.88
C PHE A 237 -11.00 -22.99 5.89
N ASP A 238 -11.02 -23.74 4.79
CA ASP A 238 -10.12 -24.87 4.52
C ASP A 238 -10.03 -25.14 3.01
N GLU A 239 -9.27 -26.17 2.60
CA GLU A 239 -9.09 -26.52 1.18
C GLU A 239 -10.39 -26.97 0.48
N SER A 240 -11.36 -27.51 1.22
CA SER A 240 -12.67 -27.90 0.70
C SER A 240 -13.69 -26.76 0.69
N CYS A 241 -13.46 -25.78 1.58
CA CYS A 241 -14.26 -24.59 1.77
C CYS A 241 -13.44 -23.33 1.48
N THR A 242 -13.22 -23.13 0.19
CA THR A 242 -12.90 -21.82 -0.35
C THR A 242 -14.03 -21.50 -1.32
N PRO A 243 -14.73 -20.35 -1.23
CA PRO A 243 -15.63 -19.93 -2.29
C PRO A 243 -14.80 -20.00 -3.57
N ARG A 244 -15.24 -20.80 -4.55
CA ARG A 244 -14.48 -21.03 -5.80
C ARG A 244 -13.94 -19.69 -6.28
N LEU A 245 -12.64 -19.46 -6.09
CA LEU A 245 -11.90 -18.19 -6.34
C LEU A 245 -12.01 -17.67 -7.78
N PHE A 246 -12.84 -18.33 -8.61
CA PHE A 246 -12.94 -18.21 -10.05
C PHE A 246 -14.37 -18.37 -10.58
N LYS A 247 -15.44 -18.16 -9.80
CA LYS A 247 -16.73 -17.89 -10.43
C LYS A 247 -16.67 -16.48 -11.03
N ASP A 248 -16.11 -16.45 -12.23
CA ASP A 248 -15.97 -15.36 -13.19
C ASP A 248 -17.34 -14.74 -13.54
N GLU A 249 -18.02 -14.10 -12.59
CA GLU A 249 -19.18 -13.27 -12.89
C GLU A 249 -18.74 -11.95 -13.56
N SER A 250 -17.51 -11.50 -13.33
CA SER A 250 -16.92 -10.33 -13.98
C SER A 250 -16.60 -10.56 -15.47
N LYS A 251 -16.17 -11.77 -15.88
CA LYS A 251 -15.96 -12.08 -17.31
C LYS A 251 -17.26 -12.11 -18.11
N LYS A 252 -18.41 -12.42 -17.49
CA LYS A 252 -19.70 -12.34 -18.19
C LYS A 252 -20.14 -10.90 -18.42
N SER A 253 -19.93 -9.98 -17.48
CA SER A 253 -20.35 -8.58 -17.64
C SER A 253 -19.44 -7.82 -18.62
N TRP A 254 -18.12 -7.91 -18.50
CA TRP A 254 -17.21 -7.12 -19.36
C TRP A 254 -17.29 -7.53 -20.83
N VAL A 255 -17.37 -8.84 -21.12
CA VAL A 255 -17.45 -9.35 -22.50
C VAL A 255 -18.79 -9.00 -23.16
N MET A 256 -19.89 -8.97 -22.39
CA MET A 256 -21.21 -8.58 -22.90
C MET A 256 -21.30 -7.07 -23.13
N GLU A 257 -20.78 -6.26 -22.21
CA GLU A 257 -20.89 -4.79 -22.25
C GLU A 257 -19.92 -4.16 -23.26
N LYS A 258 -18.73 -4.76 -23.46
CA LYS A 258 -17.72 -4.28 -24.42
C LYS A 258 -17.88 -4.86 -25.82
N LYS A 259 -18.61 -5.96 -26.02
CA LYS A 259 -18.90 -6.50 -27.37
C LYS A 259 -19.55 -5.43 -28.25
N THR A 260 -20.54 -4.73 -27.71
CA THR A 260 -21.26 -3.67 -28.44
C THR A 260 -20.33 -2.53 -28.84
N TRP A 261 -19.45 -2.09 -27.93
CA TRP A 261 -18.43 -1.07 -28.22
C TRP A 261 -17.37 -1.54 -29.22
N LEU A 262 -16.95 -2.80 -29.17
CA LEU A 262 -16.01 -3.40 -30.13
C LEU A 262 -16.63 -3.49 -31.53
N TYR A 263 -17.91 -3.85 -31.64
CA TYR A 263 -18.62 -3.85 -32.92
C TYR A 263 -18.82 -2.45 -33.47
N VAL A 264 -19.19 -1.48 -32.61
CA VAL A 264 -19.35 -0.08 -33.02
C VAL A 264 -18.01 0.54 -33.43
N ALA A 265 -16.96 0.36 -32.64
CA ALA A 265 -15.62 0.84 -32.97
C ALA A 265 -15.08 0.15 -34.24
N GLY A 266 -15.30 -1.17 -34.38
CA GLY A 266 -14.94 -1.92 -35.58
C GLY A 266 -15.67 -1.41 -36.83
N ALA A 267 -16.97 -1.11 -36.73
CA ALA A 267 -17.76 -0.54 -37.81
C ALA A 267 -17.34 0.89 -38.16
N VAL A 268 -16.98 1.72 -37.18
CA VAL A 268 -16.47 3.09 -37.39
C VAL A 268 -15.09 3.07 -38.05
N VAL A 269 -14.20 2.16 -37.64
CA VAL A 269 -12.88 2.01 -38.25
C VAL A 269 -13.00 1.47 -39.68
N LEU A 270 -13.81 0.44 -39.92
CA LEU A 270 -14.05 -0.09 -41.27
C LEU A 270 -14.75 0.95 -42.17
N GLY A 271 -15.74 1.67 -41.65
CA GLY A 271 -16.42 2.77 -42.36
C GLY A 271 -15.47 3.94 -42.67
N GLY A 272 -14.59 4.29 -41.73
CA GLY A 272 -13.56 5.31 -41.90
C GLY A 272 -12.48 4.91 -42.91
N ILE A 273 -12.10 3.62 -42.95
CA ILE A 273 -11.18 3.08 -43.95
C ILE A 273 -11.82 3.11 -45.33
N VAL A 274 -13.09 2.69 -45.47
CA VAL A 274 -13.82 2.74 -46.75
C VAL A 274 -13.99 4.17 -47.26
N TYR A 275 -14.28 5.13 -46.36
CA TYR A 275 -14.39 6.54 -46.72
C TYR A 275 -13.03 7.16 -47.11
N SER A 276 -11.96 6.80 -46.39
CA SER A 276 -10.56 7.22 -46.67
C SER A 276 -10.01 6.68 -48.01
N LEU A 277 -10.56 5.56 -48.48
CA LEU A 277 -10.16 4.89 -49.73
C LEU A 277 -11.03 5.27 -50.94
N LYS A 278 -12.14 6.00 -50.73
CA LYS A 278 -13.12 6.32 -51.78
C LYS A 278 -12.53 7.12 -52.95
N ASP A 279 -11.49 7.92 -52.69
CA ASP A 279 -10.86 8.81 -53.67
C ASP A 279 -9.38 8.48 -53.92
N LYS A 280 -8.94 7.26 -53.58
CA LYS A 280 -7.55 6.81 -53.80
C LYS A 280 -7.51 5.61 -54.73
N ASP A 281 -6.80 5.74 -55.84
CA ASP A 281 -6.49 4.61 -56.72
C ASP A 281 -5.67 3.55 -55.95
N ILE A 282 -6.32 2.43 -55.64
CA ILE A 282 -5.69 1.29 -55.00
C ILE A 282 -4.98 0.49 -56.11
N ILE A 283 -3.69 0.73 -56.28
CA ILE A 283 -2.84 -0.12 -57.13
C ILE A 283 -2.52 -1.39 -56.34
N VAL A 284 -3.24 -2.48 -56.62
CA VAL A 284 -2.92 -3.80 -56.11
C VAL A 284 -1.76 -4.35 -56.94
N ASN A 285 -0.54 -4.22 -56.42
CA ASN A 285 0.64 -4.79 -57.06
C ASN A 285 0.74 -6.28 -56.70
N THR A 286 0.33 -7.16 -57.61
CA THR A 286 0.46 -8.63 -57.45
C THR A 286 1.81 -9.17 -57.94
N SER A 287 2.89 -8.39 -57.84
CA SER A 287 4.22 -8.91 -58.16
C SER A 287 4.75 -9.79 -57.01
N LEU A 288 4.40 -11.07 -57.04
CA LEU A 288 5.23 -12.10 -56.44
C LEU A 288 6.44 -12.33 -57.37
N LYS A 289 7.59 -11.79 -56.98
CA LYS A 289 8.92 -12.32 -57.26
C LYS A 289 9.88 -11.87 -56.17
#